data_AF-A0A0Q4GX03-F1
#
_entry.id   AF-A0A0Q4GX03-F1
#
_cell.length_a   1.000
_cell.length_b   1.000
_cell.length_c   1.000
_cell.angle_alpha   90.00
_cell.angle_beta   90.00
_cell.angle_gamma   90.00
#
_symmetry.space_group_name_H-M   'P 1'
#
loop_
_entity.id
_entity.type
_entity.pdbx_description
1 polymer ?
#
loop_
_entity_poly.entity_id
_entity_poly.type
_entity_poly.pdbx_seq_one_letter_code
_entity_poly.pdbx_strand_id
1 'polypeptide(L)'
;MKHLGTLLLLTFAFGIARAQKQKITTYQLMEPGFNMNTITGTISEIYTTKRYGKTFWWVRIGADTILHVWPRHLDTATMKPGITRSFKSIKRLDNNWWIKEKSENYIKPKNE
;
A
#
# COMPACT_ATOMS: atom_id res chain seq x y z
N MET A 1 47.29 -3.18 -46.25
CA MET A 1 45.94 -2.69 -45.88
C MET A 1 45.35 -3.72 -44.92
N LYS A 2 44.92 -3.40 -43.68
CA LYS A 2 43.73 -2.59 -43.32
C LYS A 2 42.47 -3.15 -44.03
N HIS A 3 41.35 -3.56 -43.44
CA HIS A 3 40.86 -3.83 -42.07
C HIS A 3 39.75 -4.93 -42.22
N LEU A 4 39.14 -5.59 -41.23
CA LEU A 4 39.21 -5.61 -39.76
C LEU A 4 38.82 -7.04 -39.26
N GLY A 5 39.04 -7.38 -38.00
CA GLY A 5 38.39 -8.54 -37.35
C GLY A 5 37.12 -8.10 -36.61
N THR A 6 35.93 -8.50 -37.09
CA THR A 6 34.65 -8.13 -36.46
C THR A 6 34.37 -8.99 -35.23
N LEU A 7 34.97 -8.62 -34.10
CA LEU A 7 34.70 -9.23 -32.80
C LEU A 7 33.32 -8.77 -32.30
N LEU A 8 32.30 -9.63 -32.45
CA LEU A 8 30.94 -9.36 -32.01
C LEU A 8 30.86 -9.43 -30.47
N LEU A 9 31.14 -8.32 -29.78
CA LEU A 9 30.93 -8.20 -28.34
C LEU A 9 29.42 -8.21 -28.03
N LEU A 10 28.87 -9.41 -27.78
CA LEU A 10 27.56 -9.56 -27.18
C LEU A 10 27.65 -9.28 -25.68
N THR A 11 27.74 -8.01 -25.30
CA THR A 11 27.72 -7.59 -23.90
C THR A 11 26.33 -7.85 -23.31
N PHE A 12 26.18 -8.98 -22.62
CA PHE A 12 25.06 -9.22 -21.72
C PHE A 12 25.10 -8.22 -20.56
N ALA A 13 24.62 -7.01 -20.81
CA ALA A 13 24.29 -6.04 -19.79
C ALA A 13 23.07 -6.57 -19.02
N PHE A 14 23.32 -7.49 -18.08
CA PHE A 14 22.44 -7.74 -16.94
C PHE A 14 22.45 -6.48 -16.06
N GLY A 15 21.85 -5.41 -16.59
CA GLY A 15 21.51 -4.24 -15.81
C GLY A 15 20.62 -4.72 -14.69
N ILE A 16 21.15 -4.70 -13.46
CA ILE A 16 20.37 -4.95 -12.26
C ILE A 16 19.32 -3.85 -12.23
N ALA A 17 18.13 -4.16 -12.74
CA ALA A 17 16.99 -3.28 -12.72
C ALA A 17 16.67 -3.02 -11.25
N ARG A 18 17.23 -1.93 -10.72
CA ARG A 18 16.89 -1.41 -9.39
C ARG A 18 15.44 -1.00 -9.46
N ALA A 19 14.55 -1.96 -9.20
CA ALA A 19 13.12 -1.75 -9.13
C ALA A 19 12.90 -0.58 -8.17
N GLN A 20 12.54 0.58 -8.74
CA GLN A 20 12.37 1.80 -7.96
C GLN A 20 11.31 1.49 -6.91
N LYS A 21 11.70 1.53 -5.62
CA LYS A 21 10.85 1.11 -4.51
C LYS A 21 9.54 1.87 -4.60
N GLN A 22 8.48 1.19 -5.07
CA GLN A 22 7.25 1.83 -5.49
C GLN A 22 6.69 2.63 -4.31
N LYS A 23 6.49 3.93 -4.52
CA LYS A 23 6.11 4.86 -3.44
C LYS A 23 4.67 4.62 -3.05
N ILE A 24 4.48 3.81 -2.02
CA ILE A 24 3.16 3.54 -1.46
C ILE A 24 2.56 4.85 -0.94
N THR A 25 1.34 5.16 -1.38
CA THR A 25 0.56 6.31 -0.91
C THR A 25 -0.58 5.82 -0.03
N THR A 26 -0.69 6.37 1.17
CA THR A 26 -1.67 5.95 2.17
C THR A 26 -2.78 6.98 2.29
N TYR A 27 -4.01 6.50 2.46
CA TYR A 27 -5.21 7.29 2.65
C TYR A 27 -6.02 6.75 3.83
N GLN A 28 -6.98 7.53 4.30
CA GLN A 28 -8.01 7.15 5.25
C GLN A 28 -9.39 7.39 4.64
N LEU A 29 -10.28 6.42 4.80
CA LEU A 29 -11.70 6.60 4.55
C LEU A 29 -12.30 7.47 5.66
N MET A 30 -12.93 8.57 5.29
CA MET A 30 -13.58 9.53 6.19
C MET A 30 -15.09 9.29 6.19
N GLU A 31 -15.83 10.06 6.99
CA GLU A 31 -17.29 10.00 6.93
C GLU A 31 -17.82 10.44 5.56
N PRO A 32 -18.97 9.88 5.12
CA PRO A 32 -19.66 10.32 3.91
C PRO A 32 -19.85 11.84 3.89
N GLY A 33 -19.43 12.48 2.79
CA GLY A 33 -19.56 13.93 2.62
C GLY A 33 -18.41 14.77 3.19
N PHE A 34 -17.44 14.17 3.88
CA PHE A 34 -16.27 14.91 4.40
C PHE A 34 -15.49 15.65 3.30
N ASN A 35 -15.39 15.05 2.12
CA ASN A 35 -14.96 15.70 0.87
C ASN A 35 -15.40 14.88 -0.36
N MET A 36 -15.14 15.42 -1.55
CA MET A 36 -15.43 14.79 -2.85
C MET A 36 -14.31 13.86 -3.36
N ASN A 37 -13.17 13.76 -2.67
CA ASN A 37 -12.05 12.93 -3.14
C ASN A 37 -12.49 11.46 -3.20
N THR A 38 -12.07 10.76 -4.25
CA THR A 38 -12.43 9.36 -4.49
C THR A 38 -11.22 8.60 -5.01
N ILE A 39 -11.02 7.37 -4.54
CA ILE A 39 -10.14 6.38 -5.18
C ILE A 39 -11.02 5.27 -5.73
N THR A 40 -10.77 4.86 -6.97
CA THR A 40 -11.40 3.70 -7.60
C THR A 40 -10.31 2.73 -8.03
N GLY A 41 -10.49 1.44 -7.74
CA GLY A 41 -9.58 0.41 -8.23
C GLY A 41 -9.90 -0.97 -7.67
N THR A 42 -9.17 -1.96 -8.16
CA THR A 42 -9.26 -3.35 -7.71
C THR A 42 -8.52 -3.53 -6.39
N ILE A 43 -9.21 -4.11 -5.41
CA ILE A 43 -8.61 -4.49 -4.12
C ILE A 43 -7.63 -5.65 -4.37
N SER A 44 -6.38 -5.48 -3.95
CA SER A 44 -5.32 -6.48 -4.11
C SER A 44 -5.05 -7.27 -2.83
N GLU A 45 -5.20 -6.63 -1.67
CA GLU A 45 -4.98 -7.24 -0.35
C GLU A 45 -5.91 -6.59 0.68
N ILE A 46 -6.37 -7.35 1.67
CA ILE A 46 -6.96 -6.81 2.89
C ILE A 46 -6.24 -7.43 4.07
N TYR A 47 -5.81 -6.60 5.02
CA TYR A 47 -5.11 -7.06 6.21
C TYR A 47 -5.33 -6.11 7.38
N THR A 48 -4.93 -6.56 8.57
CA THR A 48 -4.97 -5.74 9.78
C THR A 48 -3.57 -5.49 10.34
N THR A 49 -3.42 -4.41 11.09
CA THR A 49 -2.26 -4.21 11.99
C THR A 49 -2.77 -3.88 13.39
N LYS A 50 -2.01 -4.24 14.43
CA LYS A 50 -2.31 -3.87 15.82
C LYS A 50 -1.42 -2.69 16.24
N ARG A 51 -1.95 -1.76 17.07
CA ARG A 51 -1.20 -0.67 17.72
C ARG A 51 -1.90 -0.30 19.02
N TYR A 52 -1.18 -0.21 20.14
CA TYR A 52 -1.74 0.28 21.41
C TYR A 52 -3.07 -0.43 21.80
N GLY A 53 -3.14 -1.75 21.61
CA GLY A 53 -4.35 -2.56 21.83
C GLY A 53 -5.46 -2.42 20.77
N LYS A 54 -5.34 -1.48 19.81
CA LYS A 54 -6.33 -1.23 18.75
C LYS A 54 -5.96 -1.97 17.46
N THR A 55 -6.99 -2.44 16.74
CA THR A 55 -6.85 -3.08 15.42
C THR A 55 -7.21 -2.08 14.32
N PHE A 56 -6.33 -1.93 13.33
CA PHE A 56 -6.48 -1.06 12.17
C PHE A 56 -6.68 -1.93 10.94
N TRP A 57 -7.63 -1.58 10.08
CA TRP A 57 -7.95 -2.33 8.86
C TRP A 57 -7.45 -1.59 7.62
N TRP A 58 -6.76 -2.32 6.76
CA TRP A 58 -6.07 -1.79 5.59
C TRP A 58 -6.53 -2.52 4.34
N VAL A 59 -6.99 -1.75 3.36
CA VAL A 59 -7.37 -2.22 2.03
C VAL A 59 -6.31 -1.72 1.05
N ARG A 60 -5.57 -2.63 0.43
CA ARG A 60 -4.62 -2.31 -0.64
C ARG A 60 -5.38 -2.28 -1.97
N ILE A 61 -5.15 -1.24 -2.75
CA ILE A 61 -5.80 -0.99 -4.03
C ILE A 61 -4.68 -0.91 -5.07
N GLY A 62 -4.71 -1.79 -6.07
CA GLY A 62 -3.61 -1.95 -7.01
C GLY A 62 -2.27 -2.24 -6.32
N ALA A 63 -1.18 -1.64 -6.81
CA ALA A 63 0.18 -1.89 -6.34
C ALA A 63 0.69 -0.87 -5.30
N ASP A 64 0.30 0.40 -5.41
CA ASP A 64 0.85 1.54 -4.66
C ASP A 64 -0.10 2.18 -3.64
N THR A 65 -1.39 1.85 -3.66
CA THR A 65 -2.38 2.59 -2.86
C THR A 65 -2.85 1.75 -1.67
N ILE A 66 -2.85 2.35 -0.48
CA ILE A 66 -3.36 1.73 0.75
C ILE A 66 -4.41 2.66 1.38
N LEU A 67 -5.54 2.10 1.78
CA LEU A 67 -6.62 2.80 2.44
C LEU A 67 -6.86 2.23 3.84
N HIS A 68 -6.74 3.06 4.88
CA HIS A 68 -7.27 2.77 6.20
C HIS A 68 -8.80 2.86 6.16
N VAL A 69 -9.48 1.81 6.63
CA VAL A 69 -10.95 1.77 6.73
C VAL A 69 -11.34 1.57 8.18
N TRP A 70 -12.21 2.43 8.71
CA TRP A 70 -12.73 2.25 10.07
C TRP A 70 -13.63 1.02 10.16
N PRO A 71 -13.67 0.29 11.30
CA PRO A 71 -14.51 -0.89 11.44
C PRO A 71 -15.99 -0.66 11.08
N ARG A 72 -16.54 0.53 11.40
CA ARG A 72 -17.92 0.92 11.07
C ARG A 72 -18.20 1.12 9.56
N HIS A 73 -17.16 1.22 8.74
CA HIS A 73 -17.26 1.41 7.29
C HIS A 73 -16.79 0.17 6.50
N LEU A 74 -16.38 -0.90 7.19
CA LEU A 74 -16.04 -2.17 6.54
C LEU A 74 -17.30 -2.84 5.99
N ASP A 75 -17.39 -2.89 4.68
CA ASP A 75 -18.37 -3.71 3.97
C ASP A 75 -17.71 -5.06 3.65
N THR A 76 -17.92 -6.04 4.52
CA THR A 76 -17.33 -7.39 4.37
C THR A 76 -17.93 -8.20 3.21
N ALA A 77 -19.01 -7.74 2.57
CA ALA A 77 -19.56 -8.39 1.39
C ALA A 77 -18.73 -8.06 0.15
N THR A 78 -18.34 -6.79 -0.03
CA THR A 78 -17.68 -6.29 -1.24
C THR A 78 -16.23 -5.83 -1.07
N MET A 79 -15.77 -5.53 0.16
CA MET A 79 -14.35 -5.33 0.43
C MET A 79 -13.65 -6.69 0.51
N LYS A 80 -13.25 -7.21 -0.65
CA LYS A 80 -12.50 -8.48 -0.81
C LYS A 80 -11.50 -8.34 -1.97
N PRO A 81 -10.35 -9.06 -1.94
CA PRO A 81 -9.43 -9.11 -3.08
C PRO A 81 -10.14 -9.48 -4.39
N GLY A 82 -9.74 -8.85 -5.49
CA GLY A 82 -10.33 -9.02 -6.82
C GLY A 82 -11.55 -8.13 -7.10
N ILE A 83 -12.18 -7.52 -6.09
CA ILE A 83 -13.32 -6.61 -6.30
C ILE A 83 -12.83 -5.21 -6.66
N THR A 84 -13.38 -4.62 -7.72
CA THR A 84 -13.21 -3.21 -8.07
C THR A 84 -14.26 -2.37 -7.35
N ARG A 85 -13.83 -1.37 -6.57
CA ARG A 85 -14.71 -0.49 -5.81
C ARG A 85 -14.22 0.96 -5.83
N SER A 86 -15.17 1.90 -5.75
CA SER A 86 -14.92 3.31 -5.46
C SER A 86 -15.07 3.61 -3.96
N PHE A 87 -14.06 4.24 -3.39
CA PHE A 87 -13.99 4.71 -2.00
C PHE A 87 -14.05 6.24 -2.02
N LYS A 88 -15.20 6.79 -1.61
CA LYS A 88 -15.48 8.24 -1.57
C LYS A 88 -15.10 8.84 -0.22
N SER A 89 -14.90 10.16 -0.20
CA SER A 89 -14.57 10.93 1.01
C SER A 89 -13.30 10.43 1.69
N ILE A 90 -12.17 10.60 1.01
CA ILE A 90 -10.85 10.15 1.47
C ILE A 90 -9.92 11.31 1.87
N LYS A 91 -9.04 11.07 2.84
CA LYS A 91 -7.96 11.99 3.22
C LYS A 91 -6.62 11.28 3.13
N ARG A 92 -5.58 11.94 2.62
CA ARG A 92 -4.21 11.39 2.62
C ARG A 92 -3.71 11.22 4.06
N LEU A 93 -2.98 10.12 4.30
CA LEU A 93 -2.24 9.86 5.52
C LEU A 93 -0.74 9.79 5.19
N ASP A 94 0.07 10.58 5.90
CA ASP A 94 1.54 10.51 5.78
C ASP A 94 2.18 9.60 6.86
N ASN A 95 1.36 8.77 7.53
CA ASN A 95 1.82 7.78 8.50
C ASN A 95 2.06 6.40 7.87
N ASN A 96 2.88 5.58 8.54
CA ASN A 96 3.28 4.24 8.09
C ASN A 96 2.71 3.13 8.98
N TRP A 97 1.50 3.30 9.52
CA TRP A 97 0.88 2.32 10.43
C TRP A 97 0.45 1.01 9.75
N TRP A 98 0.34 1.06 8.41
CA TRP A 98 0.10 -0.07 7.52
C TRP A 98 1.25 -1.09 7.46
N ILE A 99 2.47 -0.73 7.91
CA ILE A 99 3.60 -1.68 7.88
C ILE A 99 3.46 -2.72 9.00
N LYS A 100 3.26 -3.99 8.61
CA LYS A 100 3.13 -5.15 9.51
C LYS A 100 4.32 -5.33 10.45
N GLU A 101 5.56 -5.21 9.94
CA GLU A 101 6.82 -5.37 10.71
C GLU A 101 6.88 -4.50 11.98
N LYS A 102 6.26 -3.31 11.94
CA LYS A 102 6.29 -2.36 13.05
C LYS A 102 5.19 -2.65 14.08
N SER A 103 4.20 -3.48 13.75
CA SER A 103 2.90 -3.55 14.45
C SER A 103 2.92 -4.31 15.79
N GLU A 104 4.04 -4.92 16.14
CA GLU A 104 4.17 -5.75 17.36
C GLU A 104 4.97 -5.08 18.48
N ASN A 105 5.37 -3.82 18.32
CA ASN A 105 6.04 -3.04 19.37
C ASN A 105 5.06 -2.67 20.51
N TYR A 106 4.88 -3.62 21.43
CA TYR A 106 4.23 -3.43 22.72
C TYR A 106 5.05 -2.47 23.59
N ILE A 107 4.49 -1.30 23.90
CA ILE A 107 5.02 -0.45 24.98
C ILE A 107 4.49 -1.01 26.30
N LYS A 108 5.38 -1.44 27.19
CA LYS A 108 5.01 -1.84 28.55
C LYS A 108 4.24 -0.69 29.22
N PRO A 109 3.10 -0.95 29.89
CA PRO A 109 2.55 0.05 30.80
C PRO A 109 3.60 0.34 31.87
N LYS A 110 3.89 1.63 32.07
CA LYS A 110 4.65 2.10 33.22
C LYS A 110 3.67 2.09 34.39
N ASN A 111 3.75 1.08 35.24
CA ASN A 111 3.07 1.11 36.52
C ASN A 111 3.82 2.12 37.41
N GLU A 112 3.10 3.12 37.90
CA GLU A 112 3.44 3.90 39.09
C GLU A 112 2.77 3.28 40.32
#